data_AF-A0A1Y6L9E7-F1
#
_entry.id   AF-A0A1Y6L9E7-F1
#
_cell.length_a   1.000
_cell.length_b   1.000
_cell.length_c   1.000
_cell.angle_alpha   90.00
_cell.angle_beta   90.00
_cell.angle_gamma   90.00
#
_symmetry.space_group_name_H-M   'P 1'
#
loop_
_entity.id
_entity.type
_entity.pdbx_description
1 polymer ?
#
loop_
_entity_poly.entity_id
_entity_poly.type
_entity_poly.pdbx_seq_one_letter_code
_entity_poly.pdbx_strand_id
1 'polypeptide(L)'
;MVFGPVPNREYHEKFMRKAIEMAEFALASDETPVGCVFVHNGEVIGRGINGTNASLNGTRHAEFVALAEIIAKHPQSILHATDLYVTVEPCIMCASALRQYGIRAVYFGCLNDRFGGCGGVMNIHADEGVDPGYPVYGGLFREEAIMLLRRFYVQENEKAPEPKPKKNRELKTEILPVTVKPVPTTKPSMAAVAAASTTHSATPRVSTPVLGAQTKAVPSASKIG
;
A
#
# COMPACT_ATOMS: atom_id res chain seq x y z
N MET A 1 -0.49 -14.64 6.27
CA MET A 1 0.98 -14.55 6.31
C MET A 1 1.43 -13.77 5.10
N VAL A 2 2.18 -12.69 5.29
CA VAL A 2 2.59 -11.78 4.20
C VAL A 2 3.69 -12.32 3.30
N PHE A 3 4.53 -13.22 3.84
CA PHE A 3 5.53 -13.94 3.06
C PHE A 3 4.95 -15.29 2.66
N GLY A 4 4.74 -15.46 1.37
CA GLY A 4 4.20 -16.66 0.75
C GLY A 4 4.60 -16.71 -0.73
N PRO A 5 4.16 -17.72 -1.49
CA PRO A 5 4.43 -17.77 -2.92
C PRO A 5 3.80 -16.55 -3.60
N VAL A 6 4.61 -15.85 -4.40
CA VAL A 6 4.13 -14.78 -5.28
C VAL A 6 3.73 -15.43 -6.61
N PRO A 7 2.45 -15.44 -7.00
CA PRO A 7 2.03 -15.98 -8.29
C PRO A 7 2.73 -15.24 -9.43
N ASN A 8 3.15 -15.93 -10.50
CA ASN A 8 3.83 -15.29 -11.64
C ASN A 8 4.98 -14.34 -11.24
N ARG A 9 5.83 -14.79 -10.31
CA ARG A 9 6.87 -13.97 -9.67
C ARG A 9 7.71 -13.13 -10.64
N GLU A 10 8.13 -13.69 -11.76
CA GLU A 10 8.96 -12.99 -12.76
C GLU A 10 8.26 -11.74 -13.33
N TYR A 11 6.94 -11.80 -13.53
CA TYR A 11 6.17 -10.63 -13.96
C TYR A 11 6.23 -9.51 -12.91
N HIS A 12 6.04 -9.84 -11.64
CA HIS A 12 6.06 -8.86 -10.55
C HIS A 12 7.46 -8.30 -10.28
N GLU A 13 8.51 -9.10 -10.48
CA GLU A 13 9.89 -8.65 -10.31
C GLU A 13 10.25 -7.51 -11.27
N LYS A 14 9.71 -7.49 -12.49
CA LYS A 14 9.91 -6.40 -13.46
C LYS A 14 9.43 -5.05 -12.93
N PHE A 15 8.32 -5.03 -12.20
CA PHE A 15 7.78 -3.81 -11.61
C PHE A 15 8.40 -3.48 -10.26
N MET A 16 8.75 -4.49 -9.45
CA MET A 16 9.51 -4.25 -8.22
C MET A 16 10.90 -3.64 -8.52
N ARG A 17 11.57 -4.05 -9.62
CA ARG A 17 12.78 -3.37 -10.09
C ARG A 17 12.58 -1.87 -10.31
N LYS A 18 11.46 -1.46 -10.92
CA LYS A 18 11.12 -0.04 -11.08
C LYS A 18 10.89 0.66 -9.73
N ALA A 19 10.28 -0.02 -8.76
CA ALA A 19 10.15 0.53 -7.41
C ALA A 19 11.51 0.69 -6.71
N ILE A 20 12.44 -0.24 -6.93
CA ILE A 20 13.84 -0.14 -6.44
C ILE A 20 14.57 1.04 -7.10
N GLU A 21 14.40 1.25 -8.42
CA GLU A 21 14.94 2.43 -9.11
C GLU A 21 14.43 3.74 -8.47
N MET A 22 13.13 3.82 -8.14
CA MET A 22 12.57 4.97 -7.42
C MET A 22 13.19 5.11 -6.01
N ALA A 23 13.44 4.01 -5.31
CA ALA A 23 14.03 4.04 -3.96
C ALA A 23 15.51 4.47 -3.97
N GLU A 24 16.29 4.08 -4.98
CA GLU A 24 17.65 4.60 -5.20
C GLU A 24 17.60 6.10 -5.51
N PHE A 25 16.63 6.56 -6.30
CA PHE A 25 16.43 7.99 -6.55
C PHE A 25 16.08 8.77 -5.28
N ALA A 26 15.24 8.20 -4.40
CA ALA A 26 14.94 8.78 -3.10
C ALA A 26 16.19 8.89 -2.22
N LEU A 27 17.02 7.82 -2.17
CA LEU A 27 18.28 7.81 -1.44
C LEU A 27 19.24 8.90 -1.94
N ALA A 28 19.36 9.05 -3.26
CA ALA A 28 20.20 10.07 -3.88
C ALA A 28 19.68 11.51 -3.65
N SER A 29 18.42 11.65 -3.24
CA SER A 29 17.76 12.94 -2.98
C SER A 29 17.64 13.26 -1.48
N ASP A 30 18.42 12.58 -0.63
CA ASP A 30 18.37 12.69 0.84
C ASP A 30 16.98 12.41 1.45
N GLU A 31 16.21 11.52 0.82
CA GLU A 31 14.93 11.04 1.34
C GLU A 31 15.04 9.60 1.83
N THR A 32 14.09 9.22 2.69
CA THR A 32 13.99 7.81 3.11
C THR A 32 13.80 6.94 1.86
N PRO A 33 14.58 5.86 1.65
CA PRO A 33 14.62 5.14 0.37
C PRO A 33 13.45 4.16 0.22
N VAL A 34 12.24 4.73 0.21
CA VAL A 34 10.99 4.06 -0.12
C VAL A 34 10.56 4.58 -1.49
N GLY A 35 10.46 3.65 -2.43
CA GLY A 35 10.02 3.92 -3.79
C GLY A 35 8.86 3.00 -4.15
N CYS A 36 7.95 3.49 -4.98
CA CYS A 36 6.82 2.70 -5.45
C CYS A 36 6.40 3.02 -6.88
N VAL A 37 5.71 2.05 -7.49
CA VAL A 37 5.01 2.20 -8.77
C VAL A 37 3.63 1.56 -8.71
N PHE A 38 2.65 2.19 -9.35
CA PHE A 38 1.31 1.67 -9.56
C PHE A 38 1.16 1.18 -10.99
N VAL A 39 0.64 -0.04 -11.17
CA VAL A 39 0.58 -0.71 -12.46
C VAL A 39 -0.85 -1.11 -12.79
N HIS A 40 -1.33 -0.68 -13.95
CA HIS A 40 -2.62 -1.06 -14.51
C HIS A 40 -2.38 -1.67 -15.90
N ASN A 41 -2.90 -2.87 -16.16
CA ASN A 41 -2.74 -3.60 -17.43
C ASN A 41 -1.28 -3.71 -17.94
N GLY A 42 -0.33 -3.89 -17.02
CA GLY A 42 1.10 -4.01 -17.35
C GLY A 42 1.81 -2.68 -17.58
N GLU A 43 1.12 -1.55 -17.45
CA GLU A 43 1.68 -0.21 -17.61
C GLU A 43 1.76 0.54 -16.28
N VAL A 44 2.85 1.28 -16.07
CA VAL A 44 3.01 2.11 -14.86
C VAL A 44 2.22 3.41 -15.04
N ILE A 45 1.17 3.58 -14.22
CA ILE A 45 0.28 4.76 -14.24
C ILE A 45 0.61 5.80 -13.17
N GLY A 46 1.46 5.45 -12.20
CA GLY A 46 1.91 6.38 -11.16
C GLY A 46 3.21 5.94 -10.52
N ARG A 47 4.03 6.90 -10.08
CA ARG A 47 5.34 6.67 -9.43
C ARG A 47 5.47 7.54 -8.20
N GLY A 48 6.17 7.04 -7.19
CA GLY A 48 6.32 7.78 -5.94
C GLY A 48 7.61 7.46 -5.21
N ILE A 49 8.12 8.49 -4.53
CA ILE A 49 9.16 8.39 -3.51
C ILE A 49 8.69 9.12 -2.25
N ASN A 50 9.28 8.79 -1.11
CA ASN A 50 9.12 9.63 0.07
C ASN A 50 9.56 11.07 -0.22
N GLY A 51 8.76 12.04 0.23
CA GLY A 51 8.99 13.47 0.08
C GLY A 51 8.81 14.23 1.39
N THR A 52 8.98 13.54 2.53
CA THR A 52 8.77 14.06 3.88
C THR A 52 9.72 15.21 4.25
N ASN A 53 11.01 15.09 3.90
CA ASN A 53 12.02 16.12 4.14
C ASN A 53 11.77 17.34 3.25
N ALA A 54 11.54 17.12 1.95
CA ALA A 54 11.36 18.22 1.00
C ALA A 54 10.11 19.05 1.26
N SER A 55 9.02 18.41 1.69
CA SER A 55 7.72 19.05 1.92
C SER A 55 7.45 19.47 3.36
N LEU A 56 8.31 19.08 4.31
CA LEU A 56 8.10 19.26 5.75
C LEU A 56 6.74 18.68 6.22
N ASN A 57 6.29 17.61 5.58
CA ASN A 57 5.00 16.99 5.83
C ASN A 57 5.16 15.47 5.98
N GLY A 58 4.85 14.98 7.19
CA GLY A 58 4.97 13.57 7.55
C GLY A 58 4.04 12.62 6.79
N THR A 59 3.06 13.11 6.04
CA THR A 59 2.14 12.25 5.25
C THR A 59 2.62 12.02 3.82
N ARG A 60 3.68 12.69 3.38
CA ARG A 60 4.18 12.65 1.99
C ARG A 60 5.04 11.40 1.74
N HIS A 61 4.45 10.24 1.97
CA HIS A 61 5.04 8.94 1.67
C HIS A 61 4.94 8.60 0.18
N ALA A 62 5.78 7.67 -0.28
CA ALA A 62 5.83 7.24 -1.67
C ALA A 62 4.44 6.89 -2.24
N GLU A 63 3.63 6.14 -1.50
CA GLU A 63 2.28 5.74 -1.92
C GLU A 63 1.34 6.93 -2.11
N PHE A 64 1.38 7.92 -1.21
CA PHE A 64 0.57 9.15 -1.35
C PHE A 64 1.03 10.03 -2.50
N VAL A 65 2.34 10.12 -2.75
CA VAL A 65 2.89 10.87 -3.88
C VAL A 65 2.42 10.27 -5.20
N ALA A 66 2.49 8.94 -5.34
CA ALA A 66 2.02 8.26 -6.54
C ALA A 66 0.49 8.30 -6.68
N LEU A 67 -0.27 8.11 -5.60
CA LEU A 67 -1.73 8.23 -5.63
C LEU A 67 -2.18 9.61 -6.09
N ALA A 68 -1.54 10.68 -5.59
CA ALA A 68 -1.82 12.05 -6.02
C ALA A 68 -1.59 12.25 -7.53
N GLU A 69 -0.54 11.64 -8.10
CA GLU A 69 -0.28 11.65 -9.54
C GLU A 69 -1.41 10.95 -10.32
N ILE A 70 -1.86 9.79 -9.85
CA ILE A 70 -2.87 8.96 -10.51
C ILE A 70 -4.22 9.66 -10.51
N ILE A 71 -4.70 10.14 -9.36
CA ILE A 71 -6.03 10.76 -9.23
C ILE A 71 -6.14 12.09 -9.99
N ALA A 72 -5.00 12.73 -10.28
CA ALA A 72 -4.98 13.93 -11.13
C ALA A 72 -5.22 13.62 -12.62
N LYS A 73 -4.98 12.38 -13.05
CA LYS A 73 -5.01 11.97 -14.48
C LYS A 73 -6.09 10.92 -14.79
N HIS A 74 -6.53 10.18 -13.80
CA HIS A 74 -7.41 9.02 -13.95
C HIS A 74 -8.55 9.05 -12.92
N PRO A 75 -9.72 8.45 -13.25
CA PRO A 75 -10.78 8.27 -12.28
C PRO A 75 -10.31 7.35 -11.14
N GLN A 76 -10.75 7.62 -9.91
CA GLN A 76 -10.39 6.84 -8.73
C GLN A 76 -10.64 5.33 -8.90
N SER A 77 -11.70 4.95 -9.63
CA SER A 77 -12.08 3.56 -9.88
C SER A 77 -11.01 2.74 -10.61
N ILE A 78 -10.02 3.37 -11.24
CA ILE A 78 -8.88 2.66 -11.85
C ILE A 78 -8.09 1.85 -10.82
N LEU A 79 -8.07 2.30 -9.56
CA LEU A 79 -7.31 1.66 -8.48
C LEU A 79 -7.82 0.25 -8.16
N HIS A 80 -9.11 -0.02 -8.40
CA HIS A 80 -9.71 -1.35 -8.25
C HIS A 80 -9.11 -2.40 -9.19
N ALA A 81 -8.44 -1.96 -10.26
CA ALA A 81 -7.75 -2.79 -11.22
C ALA A 81 -6.23 -2.51 -11.26
N THR A 82 -5.67 -1.88 -10.23
CA THR A 82 -4.27 -1.46 -10.17
C THR A 82 -3.51 -2.20 -9.08
N ASP A 83 -2.29 -2.66 -9.39
CA ASP A 83 -1.36 -3.20 -8.40
C ASP A 83 -0.37 -2.14 -7.92
N LEU A 84 -0.04 -2.17 -6.64
CA LEU A 84 1.08 -1.42 -6.08
C LEU A 84 2.31 -2.32 -5.96
N TYR A 85 3.48 -1.81 -6.35
CA TYR A 85 4.80 -2.36 -6.04
C TYR A 85 5.57 -1.34 -5.22
N VAL A 86 5.99 -1.70 -4.01
CA VAL A 86 6.68 -0.78 -3.09
C VAL A 86 7.86 -1.47 -2.39
N THR A 87 8.97 -0.78 -2.21
CA THR A 87 10.19 -1.42 -1.68
C THR A 87 10.06 -1.86 -0.21
N VAL A 88 9.27 -1.13 0.57
CA VAL A 88 9.02 -1.38 2.00
C VAL A 88 7.53 -1.58 2.22
N GLU A 89 7.17 -2.50 3.11
CA GLU A 89 5.78 -2.72 3.52
C GLU A 89 5.07 -1.39 3.85
N PRO A 90 3.88 -1.12 3.28
CA PRO A 90 3.11 0.08 3.58
C PRO A 90 2.91 0.26 5.08
N CYS A 91 3.09 1.49 5.56
CA CYS A 91 2.77 1.79 6.95
C CYS A 91 1.25 1.75 7.18
N ILE A 92 0.80 1.75 8.44
CA ILE A 92 -0.63 1.78 8.83
C ILE A 92 -1.42 2.85 8.05
N MET A 93 -0.87 4.05 7.89
CA MET A 93 -1.49 5.15 7.14
C MET A 93 -1.68 4.80 5.66
N CYS A 94 -0.60 4.39 4.98
CA CYS A 94 -0.65 4.04 3.56
C CYS A 94 -1.53 2.80 3.32
N ALA A 95 -1.43 1.78 4.17
CA ALA A 95 -2.23 0.57 4.09
C ALA A 95 -3.73 0.87 4.21
N SER A 96 -4.13 1.76 5.12
CA SER A 96 -5.51 2.21 5.28
C SER A 96 -6.00 3.01 4.06
N ALA A 97 -5.18 3.93 3.54
CA ALA A 97 -5.54 4.71 2.36
C ALA A 97 -5.75 3.82 1.13
N LEU A 98 -4.84 2.88 0.86
CA LEU A 98 -4.95 1.90 -0.23
C LEU A 98 -6.23 1.07 -0.13
N ARG A 99 -6.66 0.76 1.10
CA ARG A 99 -7.92 0.05 1.37
C ARG A 99 -9.14 0.87 0.98
N GLN A 100 -9.20 2.12 1.45
CA GLN A 100 -10.29 3.05 1.17
C GLN A 100 -10.40 3.37 -0.32
N TYR A 101 -9.26 3.39 -1.03
CA TYR A 101 -9.22 3.54 -2.49
C TYR A 101 -9.52 2.25 -3.26
N GLY A 102 -9.66 1.12 -2.58
CA GLY A 102 -9.98 -0.17 -3.17
C GLY A 102 -8.89 -0.74 -4.07
N ILE A 103 -7.61 -0.66 -3.68
CA ILE A 103 -6.49 -1.19 -4.50
C ILE A 103 -6.69 -2.69 -4.83
N ARG A 104 -6.26 -3.13 -6.02
CA ARG A 104 -6.38 -4.54 -6.43
C ARG A 104 -5.47 -5.46 -5.61
N ALA A 105 -4.19 -5.10 -5.46
CA ALA A 105 -3.20 -5.89 -4.74
C ALA A 105 -1.96 -5.05 -4.39
N VAL A 106 -1.22 -5.48 -3.38
CA VAL A 106 0.07 -4.86 -2.99
C VAL A 106 1.19 -5.90 -2.98
N TYR A 107 2.29 -5.56 -3.64
CA TYR A 107 3.53 -6.31 -3.64
C TYR A 107 4.61 -5.48 -2.96
N PHE A 108 5.36 -6.06 -2.03
CA PHE A 108 6.41 -5.33 -1.32
C PHE A 108 7.71 -6.11 -1.13
N GLY A 109 8.80 -5.39 -0.91
CA GLY A 109 10.12 -5.99 -0.69
C GLY A 109 10.33 -6.48 0.73
N CYS A 110 10.66 -5.58 1.65
CA CYS A 110 10.92 -5.92 3.05
C CYS A 110 9.80 -5.47 4.00
N LEU A 111 9.73 -6.07 5.19
CA LEU A 111 8.79 -5.63 6.24
C LEU A 111 9.13 -4.23 6.74
N ASN A 112 8.11 -3.62 7.33
CA ASN A 112 8.21 -2.40 8.10
C ASN A 112 8.00 -2.72 9.59
N ASP A 113 9.10 -3.01 10.27
CA ASP A 113 9.10 -3.51 11.66
C ASP A 113 8.53 -2.50 12.68
N ARG A 114 8.45 -1.21 12.32
CA ARG A 114 7.99 -0.16 13.24
C ARG A 114 6.56 0.31 12.98
N PHE A 115 6.14 0.32 11.72
CA PHE A 115 4.88 0.95 11.32
C PHE A 115 4.06 0.11 10.33
N GLY A 116 4.47 -1.12 10.01
CA GLY A 116 3.88 -1.96 8.98
C GLY A 116 2.39 -2.23 9.20
N GLY A 117 1.57 -1.85 8.21
CA GLY A 117 0.12 -2.02 8.22
C GLY A 117 -0.36 -3.26 7.47
N CYS A 118 0.54 -4.04 6.86
CA CYS A 118 0.20 -5.22 6.09
C CYS A 118 0.55 -6.52 6.82
N GLY A 119 1.13 -6.47 8.01
CA GLY A 119 1.43 -7.62 8.86
C GLY A 119 2.70 -7.48 9.70
N GLY A 120 3.51 -6.44 9.48
CA GLY A 120 4.67 -6.11 10.31
C GLY A 120 4.27 -5.71 11.73
N VAL A 121 3.28 -4.82 11.87
CA VAL A 121 2.75 -4.36 13.18
C VAL A 121 1.25 -4.60 13.29
N MET A 122 0.49 -4.21 12.26
CA MET A 122 -0.95 -4.40 12.18
C MET A 122 -1.35 -5.04 10.85
N ASN A 123 -2.56 -5.62 10.79
CA ASN A 123 -3.11 -6.26 9.59
C ASN A 123 -4.22 -5.40 8.96
N ILE A 124 -3.97 -4.12 8.74
CA ILE A 124 -4.95 -3.17 8.19
C ILE A 124 -5.47 -3.60 6.82
N HIS A 125 -4.68 -4.31 6.02
CA HIS A 125 -5.11 -4.85 4.71
C HIS A 125 -6.19 -5.95 4.79
N ALA A 126 -6.36 -6.62 5.95
CA ALA A 126 -7.19 -7.82 6.10
C ALA A 126 -8.19 -7.75 7.28
N ASP A 127 -8.16 -6.69 8.09
CA ASP A 127 -9.04 -6.52 9.25
C ASP A 127 -10.52 -6.43 8.83
N GLU A 128 -11.36 -7.39 9.20
CA GLU A 128 -12.77 -7.44 8.80
C GLU A 128 -13.63 -6.28 9.35
N GLY A 129 -13.15 -5.53 10.35
CA GLY A 129 -13.88 -4.41 10.96
C GLY A 129 -13.81 -3.08 10.20
N VAL A 130 -13.20 -3.05 9.01
CA VAL A 130 -12.98 -1.84 8.19
C VAL A 130 -13.64 -2.03 6.80
N ASP A 131 -13.18 -1.33 5.75
CA ASP A 131 -13.57 -1.52 4.35
C ASP A 131 -13.22 -2.93 3.83
N PRO A 132 -13.59 -3.35 2.61
CA PRO A 132 -13.09 -4.62 2.05
C PRO A 132 -11.55 -4.70 2.01
N GLY A 133 -10.99 -5.87 2.33
CA GLY A 133 -9.54 -6.09 2.33
C GLY A 133 -8.94 -6.25 0.94
N TYR A 134 -7.61 -6.30 0.85
CA TYR A 134 -6.88 -6.56 -0.39
C TYR A 134 -5.72 -7.54 -0.17
N PRO A 135 -5.34 -8.33 -1.20
CA PRO A 135 -4.23 -9.27 -1.11
C PRO A 135 -2.88 -8.54 -1.05
N VAL A 136 -1.97 -9.10 -0.25
CA VAL A 136 -0.60 -8.59 -0.07
C VAL A 136 0.42 -9.69 -0.27
N TYR A 137 1.55 -9.35 -0.90
CA TYR A 137 2.63 -10.28 -1.23
C TYR A 137 3.99 -9.64 -0.91
N GLY A 138 4.65 -10.14 0.14
CA GLY A 138 5.97 -9.67 0.55
C GLY A 138 7.11 -10.51 -0.02
N GLY A 139 8.30 -9.91 -0.10
CA GLY A 139 9.57 -10.64 -0.29
C GLY A 139 10.24 -10.43 -1.65
N LEU A 140 9.71 -9.58 -2.52
CA LEU A 140 10.32 -9.27 -3.82
C LEU A 140 11.52 -8.35 -3.65
N PHE A 141 12.73 -8.80 -3.97
CA PHE A 141 13.96 -8.03 -3.74
C PHE A 141 14.12 -7.54 -2.29
N ARG A 142 13.69 -8.36 -1.32
CA ARG A 142 13.75 -8.05 0.11
C ARG A 142 15.12 -7.57 0.56
N GLU A 143 16.17 -8.27 0.13
CA GLU A 143 17.54 -7.97 0.55
C GLU A 143 18.00 -6.60 0.05
N GLU A 144 17.72 -6.30 -1.22
CA GLU A 144 18.01 -4.98 -1.82
C GLU A 144 17.28 -3.86 -1.09
N ALA A 145 15.98 -4.05 -0.78
CA ALA A 145 15.19 -3.06 -0.04
C ALA A 145 15.72 -2.81 1.39
N ILE A 146 16.15 -3.86 2.11
CA ILE A 146 16.78 -3.71 3.43
C ILE A 146 18.11 -2.97 3.31
N MET A 147 18.93 -3.29 2.30
CA MET A 147 20.22 -2.64 2.10
C MET A 147 20.07 -1.15 1.81
N LEU A 148 19.07 -0.75 1.03
CA LEU A 148 18.72 0.65 0.81
C LEU A 148 18.43 1.38 2.12
N LEU A 149 17.52 0.86 2.95
CA LEU A 149 17.20 1.44 4.26
C LEU A 149 18.43 1.54 5.17
N ARG A 150 19.27 0.50 5.20
CA ARG A 150 20.50 0.52 6.01
C ARG A 150 21.50 1.56 5.52
N ARG A 151 21.68 1.72 4.20
CA ARG A 151 22.51 2.79 3.61
C ARG A 151 22.05 4.17 4.10
N PHE A 152 20.74 4.44 4.08
CA PHE A 152 20.18 5.70 4.58
C PHE A 152 20.46 5.94 6.07
N TYR A 153 20.28 4.93 6.94
CA TYR A 153 20.48 5.14 8.39
C TYR A 153 21.94 5.28 8.83
N VAL A 154 22.88 4.79 8.02
CA VAL A 154 24.34 4.96 8.22
C VAL A 154 24.81 6.34 7.77
N GLN A 155 24.14 6.98 6.81
CA GLN A 155 24.42 8.37 6.44
C GLN A 155 24.31 9.30 7.68
N GLU A 156 25.21 10.28 7.75
CA GLU A 156 25.14 11.31 8.77
C GLU A 156 23.98 12.26 8.44
N ASN A 157 23.19 12.62 9.46
CA ASN A 157 22.15 13.62 9.28
C ASN A 157 22.77 14.99 9.51
N GLU A 158 23.35 15.59 8.48
CA GLU A 158 23.93 16.95 8.54
C GLU A 158 22.88 18.02 8.85
N LYS A 159 21.59 17.72 8.64
CA LYS A 159 20.47 18.63 8.90
C LYS A 159 19.98 18.59 10.36
N ALA A 160 20.58 17.74 11.22
CA ALA A 160 20.23 17.69 12.64
C ALA A 160 20.71 18.97 13.36
N PRO A 161 19.90 19.56 14.27
CA PRO A 161 20.31 20.77 15.03
C PRO A 161 21.61 20.59 15.79
N GLU A 162 21.85 19.37 16.30
CA GLU A 162 23.12 18.94 16.85
C GLU A 162 23.53 17.62 16.16
N PRO A 163 24.45 17.67 15.17
CA PRO A 163 24.93 16.48 14.49
C PRO A 163 25.70 15.62 15.49
N LYS A 164 25.09 14.51 15.94
CA LYS A 164 25.81 13.50 16.73
C LYS A 164 26.56 12.60 15.75
N PRO A 165 27.90 12.63 15.72
CA PRO A 165 28.67 11.82 14.77
C PRO A 165 28.38 10.35 15.00
N LYS A 166 27.97 9.64 13.95
CA LYS A 166 27.56 8.22 14.04
C LYS A 166 28.76 7.29 13.88
N LYS A 167 29.92 7.64 14.47
CA LYS A 167 31.23 7.00 14.26
C LYS A 167 31.28 5.48 14.49
N ASN A 168 30.31 4.91 15.22
CA ASN A 168 30.25 3.46 15.53
C ASN A 168 29.14 2.70 14.78
N ARG A 169 28.47 3.29 13.79
CA ARG A 169 27.43 2.59 13.02
C ARG A 169 28.02 1.94 11.78
N GLU A 170 28.45 0.70 11.93
CA GLU A 170 28.82 -0.14 10.78
C GLU A 170 27.57 -0.60 10.02
N LEU A 171 27.69 -0.62 8.69
CA LEU A 171 26.66 -1.18 7.82
C LEU A 171 26.65 -2.70 7.99
N LYS A 172 25.67 -3.22 8.73
CA LYS A 172 25.42 -4.67 8.77
C LYS A 172 24.96 -5.11 7.39
N THR A 173 25.67 -6.05 6.77
CA THR A 173 25.32 -6.63 5.46
C THR A 173 24.53 -7.93 5.60
N GLU A 174 24.64 -8.60 6.74
CA GLU A 174 23.90 -9.83 7.01
C GLU A 174 22.40 -9.57 7.15
N ILE A 175 21.61 -10.32 6.39
CA ILE A 175 20.15 -10.26 6.42
C ILE A 175 19.64 -11.64 6.85
N LEU A 176 19.04 -11.71 8.03
CA LEU A 176 18.51 -12.97 8.55
C LEU A 176 17.31 -13.44 7.69
N PRO A 177 17.17 -14.76 7.48
CA PRO A 177 16.02 -15.33 6.79
C PRO A 177 14.75 -15.09 7.60
N VAL A 178 13.63 -14.88 6.90
CA VAL A 178 12.32 -14.83 7.56
C VAL A 178 11.79 -16.26 7.66
N THR A 179 11.47 -16.72 8.86
CA THR A 179 10.73 -17.98 9.05
C THR A 179 9.30 -17.82 8.52
N VAL A 180 9.06 -18.37 7.33
CA VAL A 180 7.71 -18.56 6.78
C VAL A 180 7.10 -19.77 7.49
N LYS A 181 6.06 -19.58 8.32
CA LYS A 181 5.29 -20.75 8.79
C LYS A 181 4.55 -21.34 7.57
N PRO A 182 4.51 -22.67 7.39
CA PRO A 182 3.79 -23.26 6.26
C PRO A 182 2.31 -22.87 6.29
N VAL A 183 1.75 -22.47 5.15
CA VAL A 183 0.31 -22.37 4.98
C VAL A 183 -0.24 -23.80 4.91
N PRO A 184 -1.23 -24.20 5.73
CA PRO A 184 -1.90 -25.48 5.56
C PRO A 184 -2.52 -25.52 4.17
N THR A 185 -2.08 -26.43 3.32
CA THR A 185 -2.69 -26.67 2.00
C THR A 185 -4.07 -27.27 2.23
N THR A 186 -5.12 -26.45 2.27
CA THR A 186 -6.47 -26.96 2.08
C THR A 186 -6.59 -27.38 0.62
N LYS A 187 -6.60 -28.70 0.37
CA LYS A 187 -6.98 -29.23 -0.94
C LYS A 187 -8.38 -28.67 -1.27
N PRO A 188 -8.63 -28.15 -2.49
CA PRO A 188 -9.99 -27.85 -2.89
C PRO A 188 -10.78 -29.15 -2.84
N SER A 189 -11.80 -29.19 -1.98
CA SER A 189 -12.77 -30.27 -1.95
C SER A 189 -13.53 -30.25 -3.28
N MET A 190 -13.29 -31.26 -4.11
CA MET A 190 -14.04 -31.56 -5.33
C MET A 190 -15.44 -32.12 -5.00
N ALA A 191 -16.21 -31.42 -4.17
CA ALA A 191 -17.57 -31.82 -3.80
C ALA A 191 -18.46 -30.61 -3.56
N ALA A 192 -18.82 -29.91 -4.64
CA ALA A 192 -20.09 -29.20 -4.80
C ALA A 192 -20.18 -28.58 -6.22
N VAL A 193 -20.09 -29.42 -7.25
CA VAL A 193 -20.58 -29.06 -8.59
C VAL A 193 -21.58 -30.13 -9.00
N ALA A 194 -22.77 -30.08 -8.42
CA ALA A 194 -23.96 -30.74 -8.95
C ALA A 194 -25.23 -30.21 -8.29
N ALA A 195 -26.20 -29.87 -9.15
CA ALA A 195 -27.62 -29.68 -8.90
C ALA A 195 -28.06 -28.35 -8.24
N ALA A 196 -28.49 -27.41 -9.09
CA ALA A 196 -29.82 -26.79 -8.99
C ALA A 196 -30.14 -25.98 -10.26
N SER A 197 -30.60 -26.68 -11.29
CA SER A 197 -31.32 -26.12 -12.43
C SER A 197 -32.78 -26.55 -12.30
N THR A 198 -33.69 -25.65 -11.90
CA THR A 198 -35.04 -25.45 -12.51
C THR A 198 -35.94 -24.48 -11.72
N THR A 199 -36.46 -23.52 -12.48
CA THR A 199 -37.83 -22.92 -12.48
C THR A 199 -38.30 -21.89 -11.44
N HIS A 200 -38.91 -20.85 -12.03
CA HIS A 200 -39.50 -19.62 -11.50
C HIS A 200 -40.63 -19.77 -10.47
N SER A 201 -40.74 -18.77 -9.59
CA SER A 201 -42.02 -18.20 -9.17
C SER A 201 -41.80 -16.74 -8.71
N ALA A 202 -42.58 -15.83 -9.29
CA ALA A 202 -42.66 -14.42 -8.93
C ALA A 202 -43.62 -14.21 -7.75
N THR A 203 -43.35 -13.21 -6.90
CA THR A 203 -44.29 -12.32 -6.14
C THR A 203 -43.49 -11.48 -5.09
N PRO A 204 -44.04 -10.40 -4.50
CA PRO A 204 -44.10 -9.06 -5.08
C PRO A 204 -43.22 -8.04 -4.33
N ARG A 205 -43.00 -6.88 -4.97
CA ARG A 205 -42.33 -5.69 -4.40
C ARG A 205 -43.03 -5.21 -3.12
N VAL A 206 -42.27 -5.10 -2.03
CA VAL A 206 -42.64 -4.26 -0.88
C VAL A 206 -42.15 -2.85 -1.15
N SER A 207 -43.11 -1.92 -1.21
CA SER A 207 -42.93 -0.48 -1.33
C SER A 207 -42.37 0.12 -0.05
N THR A 208 -41.19 0.74 -0.11
CA THR A 208 -40.68 1.64 0.94
C THR A 208 -41.26 3.04 0.74
N PRO A 209 -41.71 3.73 1.81
CA PRO A 209 -42.27 5.07 1.69
C PRO A 209 -41.17 6.12 1.48
N VAL A 210 -41.48 7.06 0.58
CA VAL A 210 -40.70 8.27 0.29
C VAL A 210 -40.75 9.18 1.53
N LEU A 211 -39.59 9.42 2.16
CA LEU A 211 -39.48 10.44 3.21
C LEU A 211 -39.29 11.81 2.54
N GLY A 212 -40.32 12.65 2.66
CA GLY A 212 -40.37 13.99 2.09
C GLY A 212 -39.28 14.90 2.63
N ALA A 213 -38.70 15.68 1.72
CA ALA A 213 -37.79 16.78 2.02
C ALA A 213 -38.49 17.84 2.87
N GLN A 214 -37.93 18.15 4.04
CA GLN A 214 -38.21 19.40 4.75
C GLN A 214 -36.99 20.30 4.67
N THR A 215 -37.10 21.32 3.82
CA THR A 215 -36.19 22.46 3.76
C THR A 215 -36.40 23.32 5.01
N LYS A 216 -35.43 23.35 5.93
CA LYS A 216 -35.33 24.43 6.92
C LYS A 216 -34.40 25.50 6.38
N ALA A 217 -34.96 26.69 6.19
CA ALA A 217 -34.25 27.91 5.84
C ALA A 217 -33.26 28.30 6.96
N VAL A 218 -32.02 28.60 6.57
CA VAL A 218 -31.03 29.25 7.43
C VAL A 218 -31.15 30.76 7.23
N PRO A 219 -31.29 31.58 8.30
CA PRO A 219 -31.41 33.01 8.16
C PRO A 219 -30.06 33.66 7.82
N SER A 220 -30.09 34.65 6.92
CA SER A 220 -28.95 35.45 6.52
C SER A 220 -28.49 36.36 7.67
N ALA A 221 -27.22 36.27 8.07
CA ALA A 221 -26.58 37.27 8.90
C ALA A 221 -25.82 38.28 8.00
N SER A 222 -26.30 39.52 8.08
CA SER A 222 -25.72 40.71 7.45
C SER A 222 -24.35 41.09 8.03
N LYS A 223 -23.54 41.69 7.15
CA LYS A 223 -22.50 42.70 7.35
C LYS A 223 -22.25 43.19 8.79
N ILE A 224 -21.00 43.07 9.21
CA ILE A 224 -20.25 44.01 10.05
C ILE A 224 -18.81 43.87 9.50
N GLY A 225 -18.22 44.86 8.83
CA GLY A 225 -17.75 46.13 9.38
C GLY A 225 -16.24 46.08 9.33
#